data_AF-A0A7C5UFV7-F1
#
_entry.id   AF-A0A7C5UFV7-F1
#
_cell.length_a   1.000
_cell.length_b   1.000
_cell.length_c   1.000
_cell.angle_alpha   90.00
_cell.angle_beta   90.00
_cell.angle_gamma   90.00
#
_symmetry.space_group_name_H-M   'P 1'
#
loop_
_entity.id
_entity.type
_entity.pdbx_description
1 polymer ?
#
loop_
_entity_poly.entity_id
_entity_poly.type
_entity_poly.pdbx_seq_one_letter_code
_entity_poly.pdbx_strand_id
1 'polypeptide(L)'
;MFWRNGYEALAALDDDGNGWLEGKELEGIFVWHDRNGNGISEQGEVLPLERFGIIRLSTKAAHRNGKVLLNSNGIQLLDGHFLPTYDWVAEPR
;
A
#
# COMPACT_ATOMS: atom_id res chain seq x y z
N MET A 1 -16.09 -11.84 3.45
CA MET A 1 -14.81 -11.18 3.06
C MET A 1 -13.84 -12.28 2.66
N PHE A 2 -13.29 -12.28 1.45
CA PHE A 2 -12.41 -13.37 0.98
C PHE A 2 -10.97 -13.26 1.52
N TRP A 3 -10.53 -12.06 1.92
CA TRP A 3 -9.20 -11.78 2.44
C TRP A 3 -9.24 -11.50 3.94
N ARG A 4 -8.20 -11.92 4.67
CA ARG A 4 -8.09 -11.78 6.13
C ARG A 4 -7.40 -10.50 6.56
N ASN A 5 -6.68 -9.84 5.66
CA ASN A 5 -5.92 -8.61 5.90
C ASN A 5 -5.62 -7.88 4.58
N GLY A 6 -5.13 -6.65 4.67
CA GLY A 6 -4.82 -5.79 3.52
C GLY A 6 -3.68 -6.32 2.64
N TYR A 7 -2.69 -7.00 3.22
CA TYR A 7 -1.61 -7.61 2.44
C TYR A 7 -2.09 -8.77 1.56
N GLU A 8 -3.04 -9.58 2.05
CA GLU A 8 -3.67 -10.61 1.22
C GLU A 8 -4.48 -10.03 0.06
N ALA A 9 -5.10 -8.86 0.24
CA ALA A 9 -5.77 -8.17 -0.85
C ALA A 9 -4.77 -7.65 -1.90
N LEU A 10 -3.59 -7.16 -1.47
CA LEU A 10 -2.51 -6.79 -2.39
C LEU A 10 -1.94 -8.02 -3.12
N ALA A 11 -1.75 -9.14 -2.43
CA ALA A 11 -1.26 -10.38 -3.02
C ALA A 11 -2.20 -10.97 -4.08
N ALA A 12 -3.47 -10.59 -4.09
CA ALA A 12 -4.41 -10.99 -5.14
C ALA A 12 -4.21 -10.24 -6.47
N LEU A 13 -3.39 -9.17 -6.48
CA LEU A 13 -3.03 -8.38 -7.65
C LEU A 13 -1.61 -8.71 -8.17
N ASP A 14 -0.90 -9.62 -7.50
CA ASP A 14 0.46 -10.07 -7.79
C ASP A 14 0.36 -11.24 -8.80
N ASP A 15 0.43 -10.91 -10.09
CA ASP A 15 0.17 -11.84 -11.19
C ASP A 15 1.29 -12.86 -11.34
N ASP A 16 2.53 -12.45 -11.06
CA ASP A 16 3.70 -13.33 -11.15
C ASP A 16 4.04 -14.06 -9.83
N GLY A 17 3.42 -13.66 -8.72
CA GLY A 17 3.54 -14.27 -7.41
C GLY A 17 4.88 -14.01 -6.72
N ASN A 18 5.64 -13.00 -7.14
CA ASN A 18 6.97 -12.74 -6.64
C ASN A 18 6.98 -12.06 -5.25
N GLY A 19 5.82 -11.61 -4.77
CA GLY A 19 5.65 -10.91 -3.50
C GLY A 19 5.71 -9.39 -3.59
N TRP A 20 5.70 -8.84 -4.80
CA TRP A 20 5.70 -7.41 -5.09
C TRP A 20 4.68 -7.11 -6.17
N LEU A 21 3.99 -5.99 -6.05
CA LEU A 21 3.33 -5.36 -7.19
C LEU A 21 4.33 -4.43 -7.84
N GLU A 22 4.58 -4.61 -9.13
CA GLU A 22 5.48 -3.78 -9.90
C GLU A 22 5.13 -3.72 -11.39
N GLY A 23 5.67 -2.72 -12.09
CA GLY A 23 5.42 -2.53 -13.52
C GLY A 23 3.93 -2.43 -13.83
N LYS A 24 3.40 -3.39 -14.61
CA LYS A 24 1.98 -3.41 -15.02
C LYS A 24 1.01 -3.73 -13.89
N GLU A 25 1.46 -4.43 -12.85
CA GLU A 25 0.60 -4.78 -11.70
C GLU A 25 0.22 -3.54 -10.89
N LEU A 26 0.93 -2.42 -11.09
CA LEU A 26 0.60 -1.13 -10.50
C LEU A 26 -0.50 -0.38 -11.28
N GLU A 27 -0.91 -0.85 -12.47
CA GLU A 27 -1.97 -0.21 -13.24
C GLU A 27 -3.29 -0.20 -12.43
N GLY A 28 -3.84 1.00 -12.24
CA GLY A 28 -5.06 1.19 -11.46
C GLY A 28 -4.84 1.36 -9.95
N ILE A 29 -3.59 1.34 -9.47
CA ILE A 29 -3.25 1.63 -8.07
C ILE A 29 -2.91 3.11 -7.92
N PHE A 30 -3.53 3.76 -6.92
CA PHE A 30 -3.32 5.16 -6.61
C PHE A 30 -3.14 5.37 -5.11
N VAL A 31 -2.50 6.46 -4.73
CA VAL A 31 -2.40 6.91 -3.33
C VAL A 31 -3.42 8.01 -3.10
N TRP A 32 -4.27 7.83 -2.09
CA TRP A 32 -5.07 8.91 -1.56
C TRP A 32 -4.28 9.64 -0.46
N HIS A 33 -4.13 10.95 -0.61
CA HIS A 33 -3.56 11.83 0.39
C HIS A 33 -4.59 12.92 0.74
N ASP A 34 -5.33 12.69 1.82
CA ASP A 34 -6.24 13.67 2.42
C ASP A 34 -5.42 14.84 2.99
N ARG A 35 -5.45 15.98 2.29
CA ARG A 35 -4.60 17.14 2.64
C ARG A 35 -5.25 18.04 3.67
N ASN A 36 -6.57 18.00 3.77
CA ASN A 36 -7.34 18.87 4.65
C ASN A 36 -7.85 18.13 5.90
N GLY A 37 -7.69 16.81 5.97
CA GLY A 37 -8.04 15.96 7.09
C GLY A 37 -9.54 15.75 7.27
N ASN A 38 -10.34 15.93 6.21
CA ASN A 38 -11.81 15.83 6.29
C ASN A 38 -12.34 14.40 6.09
N GLY A 39 -11.48 13.45 5.72
CA GLY A 39 -11.84 12.05 5.48
C GLY A 39 -12.67 11.81 4.21
N ILE A 40 -12.73 12.76 3.29
CA ILE A 40 -13.46 12.70 2.02
C ILE A 40 -12.44 12.71 0.89
N SER A 41 -12.51 11.76 -0.03
CA SER A 41 -11.65 11.75 -1.22
C SER A 41 -12.11 12.85 -2.19
N GLU A 42 -11.34 13.93 -2.27
CA GLU A 42 -11.63 15.06 -3.15
C GLU A 42 -10.81 15.06 -4.45
N GLN A 43 -11.21 15.91 -5.40
CA GLN A 43 -10.50 16.06 -6.66
C GLN A 43 -9.05 16.51 -6.41
N GLY A 44 -8.09 15.74 -6.91
CA GLY A 44 -6.66 16.03 -6.78
C GLY A 44 -5.97 15.41 -5.57
N GLU A 45 -6.69 14.67 -4.72
CA GLU A 45 -6.12 13.95 -3.59
C GLU A 45 -5.72 12.50 -3.91
N VAL A 46 -6.40 11.91 -4.88
CA VAL A 46 -6.03 10.61 -5.45
C VAL A 46 -4.99 10.83 -6.52
N LEU A 47 -3.78 10.34 -6.27
CA LEU A 47 -2.59 10.65 -7.04
C LEU A 47 -1.90 9.37 -7.51
N PRO A 48 -1.33 9.39 -8.72
CA PRO A 48 -0.63 8.24 -9.27
C PRO A 48 0.67 7.97 -8.49
N LEU A 49 1.09 6.71 -8.42
CA LEU A 49 2.27 6.26 -7.65
C LEU A 49 3.55 6.95 -8.09
N GLU A 50 3.67 7.23 -9.39
CA GLU A 50 4.78 7.91 -10.04
C GLU A 50 5.02 9.30 -9.46
N ARG A 51 3.96 9.97 -8.99
CA ARG A 51 4.09 11.29 -8.34
C ARG A 51 4.91 11.23 -7.06
N PHE A 52 4.96 10.07 -6.42
CA PHE A 52 5.73 9.80 -5.20
C PHE A 52 7.01 9.01 -5.47
N GLY A 53 7.29 8.68 -6.74
CA GLY A 53 8.42 7.83 -7.10
C GLY A 53 8.29 6.39 -6.62
N ILE A 54 7.08 5.91 -6.31
CA ILE A 54 6.85 4.52 -5.88
C ILE A 54 6.95 3.61 -7.10
N ILE A 55 7.81 2.58 -7.02
CA ILE A 55 8.03 1.63 -8.12
C ILE A 55 7.67 0.19 -7.76
N ARG A 56 7.58 -0.15 -6.46
CA ARG A 56 7.14 -1.47 -6.01
C ARG A 56 6.38 -1.38 -4.68
N LEU A 57 5.40 -2.25 -4.51
CA LEU A 57 4.65 -2.44 -3.27
C LEU A 57 4.76 -3.89 -2.81
N SER A 58 5.23 -4.14 -1.59
CA SER A 58 5.30 -5.49 -1.04
C SER A 58 3.90 -6.00 -0.73
N THR A 59 3.60 -7.22 -1.16
CA THR A 59 2.33 -7.91 -0.88
C THR A 59 2.37 -8.72 0.41
N LYS A 60 3.49 -8.66 1.15
CA LYS A 60 3.71 -9.47 2.35
C LYS A 60 3.96 -8.60 3.57
N ALA A 61 3.25 -8.88 4.65
CA ALA A 61 3.63 -8.38 5.96
C ALA A 61 4.92 -9.08 6.43
N ALA A 62 5.84 -8.32 7.02
CA ALA A 62 7.06 -8.85 7.63
C ALA A 62 6.92 -8.95 9.16
N HIS A 63 6.14 -8.06 9.77
CA HIS A 63 5.96 -7.99 11.22
C HIS A 63 4.50 -7.71 11.59
N ARG A 64 4.21 -7.86 12.88
CA ARG A 64 2.92 -7.56 13.49
C ARG A 64 3.15 -6.78 14.78
N ASN A 65 2.43 -5.68 14.97
CA ASN A 65 2.35 -4.94 16.22
C ASN A 65 0.89 -4.89 16.69
N GLY A 66 0.52 -5.73 17.65
CA GLY A 66 -0.87 -5.95 18.02
C GLY A 66 -1.71 -6.44 16.83
N LYS A 67 -2.74 -5.67 16.47
CA LYS A 67 -3.60 -5.99 15.31
C LYS A 67 -3.03 -5.50 13.98
N VAL A 68 -2.08 -4.57 14.00
CA VAL A 68 -1.49 -3.97 12.80
C VAL A 68 -0.45 -4.90 12.21
N LEU A 69 -0.59 -5.20 10.92
CA LEU A 69 0.45 -5.86 10.13
C LEU A 69 1.31 -4.79 9.45
N LEU A 70 2.62 -5.04 9.33
CA LEU A 70 3.52 -4.09 8.69
C LEU A 70 4.63 -4.78 7.91
N ASN A 71 5.19 -4.07 6.94
CA ASN A 71 6.45 -4.40 6.28
C ASN A 71 7.34 -3.17 6.35
N SER A 72 8.50 -3.29 7.00
CA SER A 72 9.46 -2.19 7.13
C SER A 72 10.02 -1.71 5.79
N ASN A 73 10.00 -2.60 4.78
CA ASN A 73 10.42 -2.33 3.40
C ASN A 73 9.22 -2.50 2.45
N GLY A 74 8.06 -1.98 2.84
CA GLY A 74 6.80 -2.20 2.14
C GLY A 74 6.65 -1.47 0.79
N ILE A 75 7.37 -0.37 0.61
CA ILE A 75 7.42 0.41 -0.63
C ILE A 75 8.87 0.49 -1.06
N GLN A 76 9.16 0.25 -2.35
CA GLN A 76 10.42 0.64 -2.97
C GLN A 76 10.22 1.92 -3.78
N LEU A 77 11.07 2.91 -3.54
CA LEU A 77 11.13 4.15 -4.31
C LEU A 77 12.13 4.05 -5.45
N LEU A 78 11.96 4.92 -6.45
CA LEU A 78 12.81 5.01 -7.65
C LEU A 78 14.27 5.32 -7.30
N ASP A 79 14.51 6.05 -6.21
CA ASP A 79 15.86 6.37 -5.71
C ASP A 79 16.52 5.20 -4.96
N GLY A 80 15.83 4.05 -4.84
CA GLY A 80 16.31 2.86 -4.17
C GLY A 80 16.01 2.81 -2.68
N HIS A 81 15.43 3.87 -2.08
CA HIS A 81 15.02 3.84 -0.69
C HIS A 81 13.77 2.98 -0.49
N PHE A 82 13.62 2.47 0.73
CA PHE A 82 12.44 1.73 1.16
C PHE A 82 11.68 2.51 2.22
N LEU A 83 10.35 2.46 2.14
CA LEU A 83 9.45 3.02 3.15
C LEU A 83 8.57 1.91 3.73
N PRO A 84 8.15 2.03 5.00
CA PRO A 84 7.28 1.04 5.62
C PRO A 84 5.84 1.17 5.11
N THR A 85 5.12 0.04 5.07
CA THR A 85 3.66 0.01 4.89
C THR A 85 2.98 -0.67 6.08
N TYR A 86 1.71 -0.32 6.29
CA TYR A 86 0.92 -0.76 7.43
C TYR A 86 -0.49 -1.12 6.97
N ASP A 87 -0.98 -2.25 7.44
CA ASP A 87 -2.41 -2.56 7.44
C ASP A 87 -2.98 -2.05 8.76
N TRP A 88 -3.47 -0.81 8.72
CA TRP A 88 -3.96 -0.11 9.90
C TRP A 88 -5.45 -0.38 10.11
N VAL A 89 -5.78 -0.82 11.33
CA VAL A 89 -7.17 -1.02 11.77
C VAL A 89 -7.46 -0.04 12.89
N ALA A 90 -8.35 0.92 12.64
CA ALA A 90 -8.84 1.83 13.67
C ALA A 90 -9.88 1.13 14.56
N GLU A 91 -9.76 1.25 15.87
CA GLU A 91 -10.82 0.86 16.79
C GLU A 91 -11.80 2.02 16.94
N PRO A 92 -13.13 1.78 16.87
CA PRO A 92 -14.11 2.79 17.21
C PRO A 92 -13.86 3.27 18.65
N ARG A 93 -13.97 4.57 18.87
CA ARG A 93 -14.05 5.14 20.22
C ARG A 93 -15.46 5.00 20.77
#